data_AF-A0A535YTY7-F1
#
_entry.id   AF-A0A535YTY7-F1
#
_cell.length_a   1.000
_cell.length_b   1.000
_cell.length_c   1.000
_cell.angle_alpha   90.00
_cell.angle_beta   90.00
_cell.angle_gamma   90.00
#
_symmetry.space_group_name_H-M   'P 1'
#
loop_
_entity.id
_entity.type
_entity.pdbx_description
1 polymer ?
#
loop_
_entity_poly.entity_id
_entity_poly.type
_entity_poly.pdbx_seq_one_letter_code
_entity_poly.pdbx_strand_id
1 'polypeptide(L)'
;MRLGLYPCKLQPGTLAAAAYGEPIVYERHRHRFEFNNAYREPMWEAGIVFSGTSPNDRLVEIIELRDHPWFVASQFHPEFRSRPNRPHPLFRDFVKASAVNAGVLSADGSRSEVSRRAEI
;
A
#
# COMPACT_ATOMS: atom_id res chain seq x y z
N MET A 1 -22.05 -2.46 -7.64
CA MET A 1 -21.65 -2.32 -6.22
C MET A 1 -20.71 -3.47 -5.90
N ARG A 2 -19.48 -3.20 -5.49
CA ARG A 2 -18.52 -4.23 -5.06
C ARG A 2 -18.60 -4.38 -3.56
N LEU A 3 -18.98 -5.57 -3.11
CA LEU A 3 -19.10 -5.94 -1.70
C LEU A 3 -18.46 -7.31 -1.49
N GLY A 4 -17.55 -7.40 -0.51
CA GLY A 4 -16.88 -8.67 -0.19
C GLY A 4 -15.50 -8.80 -0.81
N LEU A 5 -15.04 -10.04 -0.99
CA LEU A 5 -13.67 -10.35 -1.35
C LEU A 5 -13.45 -10.30 -2.87
N TYR A 6 -12.46 -9.54 -3.34
CA TYR A 6 -12.09 -9.45 -4.75
C TYR A 6 -10.57 -9.60 -4.94
N PRO A 7 -10.12 -10.18 -6.06
CA PRO A 7 -8.71 -10.30 -6.37
C PRO A 7 -8.11 -8.96 -6.81
N CYS A 8 -6.88 -8.68 -6.38
CA CYS A 8 -6.04 -7.58 -6.80
C CYS A 8 -4.70 -8.14 -7.27
N LYS A 9 -4.37 -7.93 -8.54
CA LYS A 9 -3.08 -8.24 -9.15
C LYS A 9 -2.11 -7.11 -8.85
N LEU A 10 -0.97 -7.43 -8.24
CA LEU A 10 0.04 -6.45 -7.85
C LEU A 10 1.12 -6.30 -8.92
N GLN A 11 1.50 -5.07 -9.21
CA GLN A 11 2.57 -4.76 -10.15
C GLN A 11 3.94 -5.01 -9.50
N PRO A 12 4.82 -5.86 -10.06
CA PRO A 12 6.16 -6.08 -9.53
C PRO A 12 6.97 -4.77 -9.42
N GLY A 13 7.80 -4.68 -8.38
CA GLY A 13 8.64 -3.50 -8.12
C GLY A 13 7.95 -2.34 -7.41
N THR A 14 6.69 -2.50 -7.00
CA THR A 14 5.93 -1.49 -6.25
C THR A 14 5.98 -1.72 -4.74
N LEU A 15 5.62 -0.70 -3.95
CA LEU A 15 5.56 -0.82 -2.48
C LEU A 15 4.53 -1.85 -2.06
N ALA A 16 3.36 -1.88 -2.71
CA ALA A 16 2.32 -2.85 -2.44
C ALA A 16 2.80 -4.29 -2.70
N ALA A 17 3.45 -4.54 -3.85
CA ALA A 17 3.99 -5.87 -4.17
C ALA A 17 5.05 -6.32 -3.16
N ALA A 18 5.95 -5.41 -2.75
CA ALA A 18 6.96 -5.71 -1.73
C ALA A 18 6.33 -6.00 -0.36
N ALA A 19 5.29 -5.24 0.03
CA ALA A 19 4.65 -5.39 1.33
C ALA A 19 3.91 -6.73 1.44
N TYR A 20 3.10 -7.07 0.43
CA TYR A 20 2.34 -8.31 0.41
C TYR A 20 3.20 -9.54 0.14
N GLY A 21 4.22 -9.43 -0.73
CA GLY A 21 5.07 -10.57 -1.10
C GLY A 21 4.39 -11.61 -2.00
N GLU A 22 3.21 -11.29 -2.55
CA GLU A 22 2.41 -12.17 -3.41
C GLU A 22 1.97 -11.42 -4.68
N PRO A 23 1.89 -12.08 -5.85
CA PRO A 23 1.50 -11.42 -7.11
C PRO A 23 -0.01 -11.12 -7.20
N ILE A 24 -0.85 -11.87 -6.47
CA ILE A 24 -2.30 -11.69 -6.43
C ILE A 24 -2.76 -11.79 -4.98
N VAL A 25 -3.50 -10.79 -4.51
CA VAL A 25 -4.05 -10.72 -3.16
C VAL A 25 -5.57 -10.61 -3.20
N TYR A 26 -6.23 -10.88 -2.09
CA TYR A 26 -7.70 -10.89 -2.01
C TYR A 26 -8.16 -9.94 -0.91
N GLU A 27 -8.91 -8.90 -1.26
CA GLU A 27 -9.26 -7.84 -0.32
C GLU A 27 -10.74 -7.52 -0.28
N ARG A 28 -11.19 -6.94 0.83
CA ARG A 28 -12.61 -6.67 1.09
C ARG A 28 -13.02 -5.28 0.58
N HIS A 29 -13.94 -5.23 -0.36
CA HIS A 29 -14.51 -4.01 -0.92
C HIS A 29 -15.88 -3.71 -0.33
N ARG A 30 -16.21 -2.41 -0.26
CA ARG A 30 -17.56 -1.91 0.04
C ARG A 30 -17.79 -0.53 -0.61
N HIS A 31 -17.75 -0.47 -1.93
CA HIS A 31 -17.95 0.78 -2.68
C HIS A 31 -18.70 0.55 -4.00
N ARG A 32 -19.04 1.64 -4.68
CA ARG A 32 -19.72 1.63 -5.99
C ARG A 32 -18.96 2.40 -7.06
N PHE A 33 -18.33 3.50 -6.68
CA PHE A 33 -17.51 4.29 -7.60
C PHE A 33 -16.17 3.61 -7.81
N GLU A 34 -15.70 3.73 -9.05
CA GLU A 34 -14.44 3.18 -9.52
C GLU A 34 -13.59 4.33 -10.08
N PHE A 35 -12.27 4.13 -10.17
CA PHE A 35 -11.40 5.08 -10.86
C PHE A 35 -11.86 5.24 -12.32
N ASN A 36 -11.97 6.48 -12.79
CA ASN A 36 -12.30 6.74 -14.18
C ASN A 36 -11.06 6.53 -15.06
N ASN A 37 -11.06 5.45 -15.84
CA ASN A 37 -9.92 5.07 -16.67
C ASN A 37 -9.52 6.10 -17.72
N ALA A 38 -10.40 7.06 -18.08
CA ALA A 38 -10.02 8.20 -18.91
C ALA A 38 -8.89 9.05 -18.30
N TYR A 39 -8.68 8.97 -16.99
CA TYR A 39 -7.62 9.70 -16.27
C TYR A 39 -6.37 8.85 -16.00
N ARG A 40 -6.26 7.62 -16.54
CA ARG A 40 -5.09 6.76 -16.26
C ARG A 40 -3.79 7.40 -16.71
N GLU A 41 -3.71 7.71 -18.00
CA GLU A 41 -2.53 8.30 -18.61
C GLU A 41 -2.13 9.64 -17.97
N PRO A 42 -3.02 10.65 -17.84
CA PRO A 42 -2.61 11.93 -17.24
C PRO A 42 -2.21 11.80 -15.77
N MET A 43 -2.81 10.88 -15.00
CA MET A 43 -2.36 10.65 -13.61
C MET A 43 -1.02 9.91 -13.55
N TRP A 44 -0.78 8.98 -14.47
CA TRP A 44 0.51 8.29 -14.54
C TRP A 44 1.65 9.25 -14.89
N GLU A 45 1.42 10.15 -15.85
CA GLU A 45 2.36 11.23 -16.20
C GLU A 45 2.61 12.16 -15.01
N ALA A 46 1.57 12.45 -14.22
CA ALA A 46 1.67 13.23 -12.99
C ALA A 46 2.33 12.50 -11.81
N GLY A 47 2.79 11.25 -12.00
CA GLY A 47 3.56 10.51 -11.00
C GLY A 47 2.77 9.46 -10.22
N ILE A 48 1.49 9.24 -10.51
CA ILE A 48 0.74 8.12 -9.93
C ILE A 48 1.22 6.80 -10.54
N VAL A 49 1.41 5.79 -9.69
CA VAL A 49 1.70 4.42 -10.10
C VAL A 49 0.47 3.57 -9.79
N PHE A 50 -0.10 2.91 -10.80
CA PHE A 50 -1.20 1.96 -10.62
C PHE A 50 -0.65 0.62 -10.14
N SER A 51 -0.31 0.51 -8.86
CA SER A 51 0.41 -0.64 -8.29
C SER A 51 -0.47 -1.88 -8.05
N GLY A 52 -1.79 -1.74 -8.08
CA GLY A 52 -2.72 -2.85 -7.98
C GLY A 52 -3.92 -2.67 -8.89
N THR A 53 -4.26 -3.71 -9.66
CA THR A 53 -5.41 -3.71 -10.58
C THR A 53 -6.25 -4.98 -10.42
N SER A 54 -7.48 -4.97 -10.90
CA SER A 54 -8.22 -6.23 -11.06
C SER A 54 -7.47 -7.14 -12.05
N PRO A 55 -7.63 -8.48 -12.02
CA PRO A 55 -6.85 -9.40 -12.86
C PRO A 55 -6.94 -9.12 -14.38
N ASN A 56 -8.04 -8.50 -14.82
CA ASN A 56 -8.28 -8.07 -16.20
C ASN A 56 -7.81 -6.63 -16.50
N ASP A 57 -7.07 -5.99 -15.59
CA ASP A 57 -6.52 -4.63 -15.68
C ASP A 57 -7.55 -3.50 -15.82
N ARG A 58 -8.83 -3.77 -15.60
CA ARG A 58 -9.90 -2.77 -15.81
C ARG A 58 -10.14 -1.87 -14.61
N LEU A 59 -10.05 -2.39 -13.39
CA LEU A 59 -10.27 -1.63 -12.16
C LEU A 59 -8.92 -1.32 -11.52
N VAL A 60 -8.79 -0.10 -11.02
CA VAL A 60 -7.65 0.32 -10.20
C VAL A 60 -7.99 0.00 -8.75
N GLU A 61 -7.18 -0.83 -8.12
CA GLU A 61 -7.39 -1.31 -6.74
C GLU A 61 -6.43 -0.63 -5.76
N ILE A 62 -5.19 -0.36 -6.20
CA ILE A 62 -4.15 0.31 -5.42
C ILE A 62 -3.43 1.32 -6.30
N ILE A 63 -3.17 2.50 -5.73
CA ILE A 63 -2.29 3.51 -6.30
C ILE A 63 -1.14 3.85 -5.35
N GLU A 64 -0.03 4.27 -5.92
CA GLU A 64 1.15 4.81 -5.24
C GLU A 64 1.54 6.16 -5.85
N LEU A 65 2.32 6.95 -5.12
CA LEU A 65 2.93 8.18 -5.63
C LEU A 65 4.43 7.99 -5.81
N ARG A 66 4.93 8.25 -7.02
CA ARG A 66 6.37 8.17 -7.34
C ARG A 66 7.16 9.13 -6.44
N ASP A 67 8.37 8.71 -6.07
CA ASP A 67 9.33 9.47 -5.27
C ASP A 67 8.88 9.82 -3.84
N HIS A 68 7.75 9.27 -3.37
CA HIS A 68 7.34 9.37 -1.97
C HIS A 68 7.80 8.13 -1.19
N PRO A 69 8.42 8.27 0.00
CA PRO A 69 9.01 7.14 0.74
C PRO A 69 7.99 6.05 1.09
N TRP A 70 6.75 6.47 1.37
CA TRP A 70 5.61 5.56 1.49
C TRP A 70 4.30 6.28 1.22
N PHE A 71 3.76 6.15 0.01
CA PHE A 71 2.41 6.62 -0.33
C PHE A 71 1.68 5.47 -1.02
N VAL A 72 0.73 4.86 -0.33
CA VAL A 72 -0.08 3.75 -0.84
C VAL A 72 -1.54 4.04 -0.50
N ALA A 73 -2.42 4.03 -1.48
CA ALA A 73 -3.85 4.16 -1.28
C ALA A 73 -4.58 2.99 -1.95
N SER A 74 -5.46 2.32 -1.21
CA SER A 74 -6.26 1.20 -1.69
C SER A 74 -7.73 1.57 -1.77
N GLN A 75 -8.44 0.97 -2.72
CA GLN A 75 -9.89 1.07 -2.85
C GLN A 75 -10.64 0.14 -1.87
N PHE A 76 -10.00 -0.98 -1.50
CA PHE A 76 -10.49 -1.93 -0.51
C PHE A 76 -10.20 -1.48 0.93
N HIS A 77 -10.72 -2.27 1.88
CA HIS A 77 -10.62 -2.09 3.33
C HIS A 77 -9.65 -3.10 3.96
N PRO A 78 -8.33 -2.83 3.95
CA PRO A 78 -7.33 -3.73 4.54
C PRO A 78 -7.52 -3.92 6.06
N GLU A 79 -8.17 -2.97 6.72
CA GLU A 79 -8.48 -2.99 8.16
C GLU A 79 -9.36 -4.19 8.55
N PHE A 80 -10.25 -4.64 7.67
CA PHE A 80 -11.09 -5.80 7.95
C PHE A 80 -10.31 -7.12 7.94
N ARG A 81 -9.12 -7.15 7.33
CA ARG A 81 -8.24 -8.32 7.26
C ARG A 81 -7.12 -8.32 8.31
N SER A 82 -6.82 -7.18 8.91
CA SER A 82 -5.80 -7.07 9.98
C SER A 82 -6.22 -7.81 11.26
N ARG A 83 -5.26 -8.43 11.95
CA ARG A 83 -5.45 -9.05 13.29
C ARG A 83 -4.27 -8.69 14.19
N PRO A 84 -4.43 -8.64 15.53
CA PRO A 84 -3.32 -8.31 16.44
C PRO A 84 -2.08 -9.21 16.27
N ASN A 85 -2.29 -10.52 16.08
CA ASN A 85 -1.23 -11.51 15.87
C ASN A 85 -0.83 -11.68 14.40
N ARG A 86 -1.52 -11.00 13.48
CA ARG A 86 -1.21 -11.00 12.04
C ARG A 86 -1.58 -9.63 11.46
N PRO A 87 -0.75 -8.60 11.72
CA PRO A 87 -0.97 -7.27 11.18
C PRO A 87 -1.04 -7.32 9.66
N HIS A 88 -1.95 -6.56 9.09
CA HIS A 88 -2.05 -6.46 7.65
C HIS A 88 -0.76 -5.87 7.05
N PRO A 89 -0.23 -6.40 5.94
CA PRO A 89 1.06 -5.96 5.39
C PRO A 89 1.14 -4.45 5.10
N LEU A 90 0.10 -3.87 4.50
CA LEU A 90 0.07 -2.42 4.23
C LEU A 90 0.15 -1.57 5.51
N PHE A 91 -0.45 -2.00 6.63
CA PHE A 91 -0.34 -1.28 7.89
C PHE A 91 1.01 -1.48 8.56
N ARG A 92 1.53 -2.72 8.56
CA ARG A 92 2.86 -3.05 9.08
C ARG A 92 3.92 -2.15 8.44
N ASP A 93 3.88 -2.03 7.12
CA ASP A 93 4.92 -1.31 6.39
C ASP A 93 4.68 0.20 6.36
N PHE A 94 3.43 0.67 6.42
CA PHE A 94 3.11 2.07 6.69
C PHE A 94 3.69 2.55 8.03
N VAL A 95 3.52 1.77 9.09
CA VAL A 95 4.06 2.09 10.43
C VAL A 95 5.58 2.06 10.41
N LYS A 96 6.19 1.06 9.74
CA LYS A 96 7.65 1.00 9.55
C LYS A 96 8.16 2.26 8.85
N ALA A 97 7.57 2.65 7.72
CA ALA A 97 7.96 3.84 6.98
C ALA A 97 7.78 5.12 7.81
N SER A 98 6.69 5.21 8.58
CA SER A 98 6.45 6.33 9.49
C SER A 98 7.51 6.42 10.60
N ALA A 99 7.89 5.28 11.17
CA ALA A 99 8.94 5.21 12.20
C ALA A 99 10.32 5.59 11.64
N VAL A 100 10.62 5.21 10.39
CA VAL A 100 11.85 5.65 9.70
C VAL A 100 11.82 7.16 9.48
N ASN A 101 10.70 7.70 8.97
CA ASN A 101 10.55 9.13 8.73
C ASN A 101 10.63 9.96 10.02
N ALA A 102 10.14 9.42 11.14
CA ALA A 102 10.25 10.04 12.46
C ALA A 102 11.63 9.89 13.11
N GLY A 103 12.57 9.19 12.45
CA GLY A 103 13.91 8.93 13.00
C GLY A 103 13.92 7.96 14.18
N VAL A 104 12.87 7.17 14.38
CA VAL A 104 12.81 6.11 15.41
C VAL A 104 13.59 4.88 14.94
N LEU A 105 13.41 4.54 13.65
CA LEU A 105 14.13 3.46 12.98
C LEU A 105 15.07 4.03 11.91
N SER A 106 16.18 3.35 11.70
CA SER A 106 17.02 3.52 10.52
C SER A 106 16.37 2.85 9.29
N ALA A 107 16.80 3.21 8.08
CA ALA A 107 16.23 2.68 6.84
C ALA A 107 16.33 1.14 6.72
N ASP A 108 17.35 0.53 7.34
CA ASP A 108 17.53 -0.92 7.43
C ASP A 108 16.64 -1.61 8.49
N GLY A 109 15.87 -0.84 9.26
CA GLY A 109 15.02 -1.32 10.35
C GLY A 109 15.71 -1.44 11.71
N SER A 110 16.99 -1.07 11.82
CA SER A 110 17.67 -1.00 13.12
C SER A 110 17.18 0.20 13.95
N ARG A 111 17.30 0.13 15.29
CA ARG A 111 17.04 1.30 16.16
C ARG A 111 18.04 2.42 15.85
N SER A 112 17.52 3.61 15.58
CA SER A 112 18.35 4.79 15.30
C SER A 112 19.17 5.21 16.53
N GLU A 113 20.30 5.88 16.30
CA GLU A 113 21.11 6.45 17.39
C GLU A 113 20.35 7.53 18.18
N VAL A 114 19.45 8.26 17.51
CA VAL A 114 18.58 9.27 18.13
C VAL A 114 17.62 8.62 19.13
N SER A 115 17.03 7.48 18.77
CA SER A 115 16.15 6.72 19.68
C SER A 115 16.89 6.16 20.89
N ARG A 116 18.20 5.89 20.79
CA ARG A 116 19.01 5.34 21.90
C ARG A 116 19.38 6.39 22.95
N ARG A 117 19.42 7.68 22.58
CA ARG A 117 19.78 8.77 23.49
C ARG A 117 18.62 9.29 24.33
N ALA A 118 17.38 9.02 23.93
CA ALA A 118 16.17 9.47 24.64
C ALA A 118 15.76 8.55 25.82
N GLU A 119 16.46 7.43 26.04
CA GLU A 119 16.21 6.47 27.11
C GLU A 119 17.24 6.54 28.27
N ILE A 120 18.13 7.56 28.29
CA ILE A 120 19.10 7.84 29.37
C ILE A 120 18.75 9.17 30.04
#